data_AF-S4MMW0-F1
#
_entry.id   AF-S4MMW0-F1
#
_cell.length_a   1.000
_cell.length_b   1.000
_cell.length_c   1.000
_cell.angle_alpha   90.00
_cell.angle_beta   90.00
_cell.angle_gamma   90.00
#
_symmetry.space_group_name_H-M   'P 1'
#
loop_
_entity.id
_entity.type
_entity.pdbx_description
1 polymer ?
#
loop_
_entity_poly.entity_id
_entity_poly.type
_entity_poly.pdbx_seq_one_letter_code
_entity_poly.pdbx_strand_id
1 'polypeptide(L)'
;MDKVLYRGSKLLTLTATRYANDWKAFLRSDGKHLSDHFPHAVDFSYTLNSSLRASDFIGGPHGTAFNDADDLPANPAPRTLTLRGSSRLDAVSLTHDGGTALTHGGTGGTPASLTLAPGEHLTSVKLTQGQKDGRTRIFSASFATDQSRTLSAGTATSDAKTFTAPSGWQIVGFTGRAGAEIDKLGVIYAPIR
;
A
#
# COMPACT_ATOMS: atom_id res chain seq x y z
N MET A 1 30.79 -9.99 -1.19
CA MET A 1 30.71 -8.78 -2.03
C MET A 1 29.48 -8.02 -1.59
N ASP A 2 29.68 -6.84 -1.01
CA ASP A 2 28.59 -6.03 -0.47
C ASP A 2 28.04 -5.10 -1.56
N LYS A 3 26.72 -4.90 -1.56
CA LYS A 3 26.01 -4.18 -2.61
C LYS A 3 24.89 -3.34 -2.01
N VAL A 4 24.69 -2.15 -2.57
CA VAL A 4 23.48 -1.36 -2.34
C VAL A 4 22.64 -1.41 -3.61
N LEU A 5 21.47 -2.06 -3.52
CA LEU A 5 20.49 -2.13 -4.60
C LEU A 5 19.35 -1.17 -4.26
N TYR A 6 19.00 -0.30 -5.20
CA TYR A 6 17.89 0.63 -5.04
C TYR A 6 17.10 0.76 -6.35
N ARG A 7 15.83 1.14 -6.23
CA ARG A 7 14.98 1.50 -7.37
C ARG A 7 13.94 2.52 -6.94
N GLY A 8 13.50 3.36 -7.88
CA GLY A 8 12.28 4.15 -7.73
C GLY A 8 11.02 3.32 -8.00
N SER A 9 9.88 4.01 -8.06
CA SER A 9 8.57 3.47 -8.45
C SER A 9 7.74 4.57 -9.11
N LYS A 10 6.55 4.25 -9.62
CA LYS A 10 5.60 5.29 -10.07
C LYS A 10 5.17 6.28 -8.95
N LEU A 11 5.38 5.94 -7.67
CA LEU A 11 5.08 6.84 -6.54
C LEU A 11 6.21 7.82 -6.24
N LEU A 12 7.47 7.45 -6.54
CA LEU A 12 8.62 8.27 -6.23
C LEU A 12 9.82 7.97 -7.14
N THR A 13 10.52 9.01 -7.55
CA THR A 13 11.86 8.91 -8.13
C THR A 13 12.88 8.88 -7.00
N LEU A 14 13.83 7.95 -7.07
CA LEU A 14 14.91 7.80 -6.11
C LEU A 14 16.23 7.86 -6.89
N THR A 15 17.13 8.76 -6.47
CA THR A 15 18.42 8.97 -7.14
C THR A 15 19.52 8.88 -6.10
N ALA A 16 20.46 7.94 -6.29
CA ALA A 16 21.69 7.93 -5.51
C ALA A 16 22.53 9.16 -5.89
N THR A 17 22.83 10.00 -4.92
CA THR A 17 23.58 11.24 -5.10
C THR A 17 25.04 11.11 -4.67
N ARG A 18 25.35 10.12 -3.84
CA ARG A 18 26.73 9.77 -3.43
C ARG A 18 26.85 8.28 -3.15
N TYR A 19 28.03 7.73 -3.38
CA TYR A 19 28.47 6.44 -2.88
C TYR A 19 29.85 6.60 -2.21
N ALA A 20 30.04 5.95 -1.07
CA ALA A 20 31.31 5.87 -0.37
C ALA A 20 31.56 4.47 0.18
N ASN A 21 32.84 4.13 0.31
CA ASN A 21 33.30 2.98 1.09
C ASN A 21 34.26 3.53 2.15
N ASP A 22 33.76 3.65 3.38
CA ASP A 22 34.44 4.37 4.46
C ASP A 22 35.39 3.46 5.25
N TRP A 23 35.90 2.37 4.64
CA TRP A 23 36.66 1.31 5.31
C TRP A 23 37.80 1.79 6.19
N LYS A 24 38.44 2.92 5.85
CA LYS A 24 39.53 3.51 6.63
C LYS A 24 39.10 3.92 8.03
N ALA A 25 37.84 4.33 8.21
CA ALA A 25 37.27 4.66 9.51
C ALA A 25 36.92 3.41 10.35
N PHE A 26 36.96 2.22 9.74
CA PHE A 26 36.57 0.95 10.35
C PHE A 26 37.76 -0.01 10.49
N LEU A 27 38.92 0.55 10.83
CA LEU A 27 40.12 -0.20 11.16
C LEU A 27 40.30 -0.31 12.67
N ARG A 28 40.83 -1.45 13.12
CA ARG A 28 41.37 -1.63 14.47
C ARG A 28 42.66 -0.85 14.63
N SER A 29 43.14 -0.76 15.88
CA SER A 29 44.43 -0.15 16.21
C SER A 29 45.63 -0.84 15.54
N ASP A 30 45.49 -2.10 15.10
CA ASP A 30 46.51 -2.85 14.34
C ASP A 30 46.42 -2.65 12.82
N GLY A 31 45.58 -1.72 12.34
CA GLY A 31 45.39 -1.41 10.92
C GLY A 31 44.59 -2.47 10.15
N LYS A 32 44.10 -3.53 10.82
CA LYS A 32 43.24 -4.54 10.20
C LYS A 32 41.78 -4.11 10.26
N HIS A 33 40.97 -4.61 9.34
CA HIS A 33 39.54 -4.31 9.32
C HIS A 33 38.82 -4.82 10.59
N LEU A 34 37.82 -4.06 11.06
CA LEU A 34 36.91 -4.48 12.13
C LEU A 34 35.95 -5.61 11.68
N SER A 35 35.69 -5.72 10.38
CA SER A 35 34.83 -6.71 9.75
C SER A 35 35.43 -7.14 8.40
N ASP A 36 35.12 -8.36 7.97
CA ASP A 36 35.36 -8.87 6.62
C ASP A 36 34.39 -8.29 5.57
N HIS A 37 33.44 -7.45 5.99
CA HIS A 37 32.54 -6.66 5.13
C HIS A 37 32.95 -5.18 5.06
N PHE A 38 32.74 -4.57 3.89
CA PHE A 38 33.08 -3.15 3.69
C PHE A 38 31.92 -2.23 4.09
N PRO A 39 32.20 -1.12 4.81
CA PRO A 39 31.18 -0.16 5.21
C PRO A 39 30.82 0.73 4.01
N HIS A 40 29.75 0.36 3.31
CA HIS A 40 29.21 1.14 2.20
C HIS A 40 28.19 2.18 2.70
N ALA A 41 28.34 3.42 2.22
CA ALA A 41 27.39 4.50 2.45
C ALA A 41 26.85 5.02 1.11
N VAL A 42 25.56 5.31 1.04
CA VAL A 42 24.90 5.91 -0.12
C VAL A 42 23.98 7.01 0.36
N ASP A 43 24.11 8.20 -0.24
CA ASP A 43 23.16 9.29 -0.04
C ASP A 43 22.11 9.23 -1.15
N PHE A 44 20.85 9.47 -0.80
CA PHE A 44 19.74 9.49 -1.75
C PHE A 44 19.04 10.84 -1.75
N SER A 45 18.64 11.28 -2.93
CA SER A 45 17.58 12.27 -3.10
C SER A 45 16.33 11.58 -3.63
N TYR A 46 15.16 12.12 -3.30
CA TYR A 46 13.90 11.62 -3.82
C TYR A 46 12.96 12.75 -4.24
N THR A 47 12.06 12.43 -5.16
CA THR A 47 10.97 13.33 -5.56
C THR A 47 9.68 12.51 -5.64
N LEU A 48 8.62 13.01 -5.02
CA LEU A 48 7.31 12.37 -5.04
C LEU A 48 6.59 12.68 -6.35
N ASN A 49 5.80 11.72 -6.83
CA ASN A 49 4.96 11.94 -7.99
C ASN A 49 3.82 12.94 -7.64
N SER A 50 3.64 13.96 -8.47
CA SER A 50 2.59 14.98 -8.27
C SER A 50 1.18 14.46 -8.55
N SER A 51 1.06 13.36 -9.28
CA SER A 51 -0.22 12.78 -9.75
C SER A 51 -0.52 11.42 -9.12
N LEU A 52 0.35 10.93 -8.24
CA LEU A 52 0.14 9.64 -7.55
C LEU A 52 0.82 9.65 -6.18
N ARG A 53 0.08 9.27 -5.14
CA ARG A 53 0.59 9.16 -3.76
C ARG A 53 0.11 7.86 -3.13
N ALA A 54 0.84 7.34 -2.16
CA ALA A 54 0.35 6.25 -1.31
C ALA A 54 0.16 6.76 0.12
N SER A 55 -0.81 6.19 0.82
CA SER A 55 -0.89 6.32 2.27
C SER A 55 0.21 5.51 2.95
N ASP A 56 0.29 5.66 4.27
CA ASP A 56 0.91 4.65 5.12
C ASP A 56 0.05 3.36 5.14
N PHE A 57 0.42 2.36 5.94
CA PHE A 57 -0.25 1.08 6.04
C PHE A 57 -0.78 0.80 7.47
N ILE A 58 -1.63 -0.20 7.58
CA ILE A 58 -1.93 -0.92 8.82
C ILE A 58 -1.90 -2.44 8.54
N GLY A 59 -1.58 -3.26 9.54
CA GLY A 59 -1.54 -4.73 9.42
C GLY A 59 -0.15 -5.37 9.55
N GLY A 60 -0.11 -6.70 9.37
CA GLY A 60 1.04 -7.57 9.67
C GLY A 60 2.02 -7.78 8.51
N PRO A 61 3.22 -8.30 8.79
CA PRO A 61 4.26 -8.54 7.78
C PRO A 61 4.05 -9.84 6.96
N HIS A 62 2.90 -10.51 7.11
CA HIS A 62 2.60 -11.79 6.48
C HIS A 62 2.14 -11.62 5.02
N GLY A 63 1.78 -12.72 4.34
CA GLY A 63 1.35 -12.69 2.96
C GLY A 63 2.41 -12.20 1.97
N THR A 64 2.00 -12.07 0.70
CA THR A 64 2.80 -11.56 -0.41
C THR A 64 2.55 -10.07 -0.57
N ALA A 65 3.61 -9.28 -0.79
CA ALA A 65 3.50 -7.85 -0.99
C ALA A 65 2.88 -7.52 -2.37
N PHE A 66 2.08 -6.46 -2.42
CA PHE A 66 1.53 -5.90 -3.66
C PHE A 66 1.54 -4.37 -3.64
N ASN A 67 1.56 -3.78 -4.84
CA ASN A 67 1.48 -2.34 -5.03
C ASN A 67 0.88 -2.04 -6.41
N ASP A 68 -0.33 -1.49 -6.43
CA ASP A 68 -1.06 -1.24 -7.68
C ASP A 68 -0.52 -0.07 -8.50
N ALA A 69 0.44 0.71 -7.98
CA ALA A 69 0.94 1.90 -8.66
C ALA A 69 1.37 1.60 -10.10
N ASP A 70 2.03 0.46 -10.31
CA ASP A 70 2.53 0.03 -11.63
C ASP A 70 1.43 -0.50 -12.55
N ASP A 71 0.30 -0.97 -12.00
CA ASP A 71 -0.80 -1.61 -12.73
C ASP A 71 -1.98 -0.67 -13.04
N LEU A 72 -1.95 0.56 -12.51
CA LEU A 72 -2.95 1.58 -12.78
C LEU A 72 -3.01 1.98 -14.26
N PRO A 73 -4.22 2.21 -14.83
CA PRO A 73 -4.34 2.81 -16.15
C PRO A 73 -3.79 4.24 -16.13
N ALA A 74 -3.37 4.75 -17.30
CA ALA A 74 -2.80 6.11 -17.42
C ALA A 74 -3.74 7.20 -16.86
N ASN A 75 -5.05 6.99 -17.00
CA ASN A 75 -6.08 7.80 -16.38
C ASN A 75 -6.90 6.95 -15.40
N PRO A 76 -6.53 6.91 -14.10
CA PRO A 76 -7.31 6.18 -13.11
C PRO A 76 -8.73 6.73 -13.00
N ALA A 77 -9.71 5.87 -13.23
CA ALA A 77 -11.14 6.16 -13.09
C ALA A 77 -11.83 5.00 -12.35
N PRO A 78 -11.81 5.01 -11.00
CA PRO A 78 -12.47 3.97 -10.19
C PRO A 78 -13.94 3.81 -10.56
N ARG A 79 -14.41 2.57 -10.70
CA ARG A 79 -15.79 2.26 -11.11
C ARG A 79 -16.53 1.38 -10.14
N THR A 80 -15.94 0.25 -9.75
CA THR A 80 -16.57 -0.71 -8.85
C THR A 80 -15.61 -1.14 -7.77
N LEU A 81 -15.93 -0.80 -6.51
CA LEU A 81 -15.27 -1.36 -5.34
C LEU A 81 -15.97 -2.66 -4.95
N THR A 82 -15.21 -3.73 -4.76
CA THR A 82 -15.71 -4.98 -4.19
C THR A 82 -14.86 -5.38 -2.99
N LEU A 83 -15.52 -5.67 -1.88
CA LEU A 83 -14.89 -6.21 -0.68
C LEU A 83 -15.41 -7.62 -0.46
N ARG A 84 -14.55 -8.53 0.00
CA ARG A 84 -14.96 -9.83 0.52
C ARG A 84 -14.62 -9.88 1.99
N GLY A 85 -15.58 -10.24 2.83
CA GLY A 85 -15.31 -10.36 4.26
C GLY A 85 -16.32 -11.19 5.03
N SER A 86 -15.88 -11.65 6.18
CA SER A 86 -16.70 -12.29 7.22
C SER A 86 -16.17 -11.87 8.60
N SER A 87 -15.45 -12.73 9.32
CA SER A 87 -14.76 -12.31 10.55
C SER A 87 -13.49 -11.50 10.28
N ARG A 88 -12.94 -11.56 9.06
CA ARG A 88 -11.82 -10.73 8.59
C ARG A 88 -12.16 -10.13 7.22
N LEU A 89 -11.28 -9.27 6.72
CA LEU A 89 -11.31 -8.83 5.33
C LEU A 89 -10.53 -9.85 4.48
N ASP A 90 -11.25 -10.62 3.67
CA ASP A 90 -10.69 -11.69 2.85
C ASP A 90 -10.08 -11.14 1.55
N ALA A 91 -10.71 -10.14 0.92
CA ALA A 91 -10.21 -9.53 -0.31
C ALA A 91 -10.69 -8.09 -0.52
N VAL A 92 -9.91 -7.34 -1.31
CA VAL A 92 -10.26 -6.04 -1.87
C VAL A 92 -10.08 -6.06 -3.38
N SER A 93 -11.01 -5.46 -4.10
CA SER A 93 -10.93 -5.29 -5.54
C SER A 93 -11.44 -3.92 -5.96
N LEU A 94 -10.71 -3.25 -6.85
CA LEU A 94 -11.14 -2.01 -7.47
C LEU A 94 -11.01 -2.13 -8.98
N THR A 95 -12.15 -2.13 -9.65
CA THR A 95 -12.22 -2.09 -11.11
C THR A 95 -12.32 -0.64 -11.56
N HIS A 96 -11.49 -0.28 -12.53
CA HIS A 96 -11.52 1.01 -13.21
C HIS A 96 -12.33 0.95 -14.51
N ASP A 97 -12.78 2.11 -14.98
CA ASP A 97 -13.24 2.25 -16.36
C ASP A 97 -12.13 1.78 -17.32
N GLY A 98 -12.54 1.10 -18.40
CA GLY A 98 -11.61 0.39 -19.30
C GLY A 98 -11.29 -1.04 -18.86
N GLY A 99 -11.76 -1.48 -17.68
CA GLY A 99 -11.76 -2.89 -17.28
C GLY A 99 -10.54 -3.35 -16.48
N THR A 100 -9.56 -2.47 -16.21
CA THR A 100 -8.45 -2.79 -15.31
C THR A 100 -9.00 -3.10 -13.92
N ALA A 101 -8.77 -4.32 -13.43
CA ALA A 101 -9.21 -4.76 -12.12
C ALA A 101 -8.00 -5.04 -11.21
N LEU A 102 -7.89 -4.28 -10.12
CA LEU A 102 -6.85 -4.44 -9.11
C LEU A 102 -7.41 -5.29 -7.97
N THR A 103 -6.99 -6.54 -7.83
CA THR A 103 -7.59 -7.49 -6.88
C THR A 103 -6.54 -8.18 -6.02
N HIS A 104 -6.75 -8.15 -4.70
CA HIS A 104 -5.84 -8.75 -3.71
C HIS A 104 -6.63 -9.51 -2.64
N GLY A 105 -6.01 -10.57 -2.11
CA GLY A 105 -6.63 -11.43 -1.10
C GLY A 105 -7.12 -12.77 -1.64
N GLY A 106 -7.90 -13.47 -0.83
CA GLY A 106 -8.40 -14.80 -1.14
C GLY A 106 -9.84 -14.82 -1.65
N THR A 107 -10.38 -16.03 -1.81
CA THR A 107 -11.75 -16.27 -2.27
C THR A 107 -12.76 -16.43 -1.12
N GLY A 108 -12.29 -16.36 0.12
CA GLY A 108 -13.13 -16.42 1.32
C GLY A 108 -14.09 -15.23 1.45
N GLY A 109 -14.86 -15.23 2.53
CA GLY A 109 -15.85 -14.18 2.83
C GLY A 109 -16.99 -14.08 1.80
N THR A 110 -17.96 -13.23 2.11
CA THR A 110 -19.06 -12.91 1.19
C THR A 110 -18.70 -11.62 0.44
N PRO A 111 -18.84 -11.58 -0.90
CA PRO A 111 -18.61 -10.36 -1.65
C PRO A 111 -19.73 -9.34 -1.42
N ALA A 112 -19.36 -8.08 -1.29
CA ALA A 112 -20.25 -6.94 -1.38
C ALA A 112 -19.60 -5.90 -2.29
N SER A 113 -20.39 -5.26 -3.14
CA SER A 113 -19.88 -4.31 -4.13
C SER A 113 -20.61 -2.98 -4.09
N LEU A 114 -19.88 -1.92 -4.42
CA LEU A 114 -20.38 -0.58 -4.63
C LEU A 114 -19.92 -0.11 -6.01
N THR A 115 -20.87 0.02 -6.93
CA THR A 115 -20.64 0.68 -8.21
C THR A 115 -20.80 2.18 -8.02
N LEU A 116 -19.74 2.93 -8.24
CA LEU A 116 -19.72 4.39 -8.12
C LEU A 116 -20.63 5.01 -9.19
N ALA A 117 -21.37 6.06 -8.84
CA ALA A 117 -22.08 6.86 -9.81
C ALA A 117 -21.08 7.70 -10.63
N PRO A 118 -21.46 8.19 -11.82
CA PRO A 118 -20.64 9.19 -12.52
C PRO A 118 -20.31 10.38 -11.60
N GLY A 119 -19.03 10.74 -11.52
CA GLY A 119 -18.54 11.83 -10.68
C GLY A 119 -18.51 11.53 -9.17
N GLU A 120 -18.69 10.28 -8.75
CA GLU A 120 -18.52 9.86 -7.36
C GLU A 120 -17.13 9.29 -7.12
N HIS A 121 -16.54 9.63 -5.99
CA HIS A 121 -15.16 9.30 -5.68
C HIS A 121 -15.05 8.62 -4.31
N LEU A 122 -14.17 7.61 -4.21
CA LEU A 122 -13.76 7.04 -2.93
C LEU A 122 -12.87 8.05 -2.20
N THR A 123 -13.31 8.56 -1.05
CA THR A 123 -12.61 9.64 -0.33
C THR A 123 -11.94 9.15 0.93
N SER A 124 -12.40 8.05 1.54
CA SER A 124 -11.76 7.49 2.71
C SER A 124 -12.00 6.00 2.89
N VAL A 125 -11.14 5.38 3.70
CA VAL A 125 -11.34 4.04 4.22
C VAL A 125 -10.93 3.98 5.68
N LYS A 126 -11.83 3.47 6.52
CA LYS A 126 -11.50 3.03 7.88
C LYS A 126 -11.19 1.54 7.84
N LEU A 127 -9.97 1.19 8.26
CA LEU A 127 -9.50 -0.19 8.38
C LEU A 127 -9.38 -0.54 9.85
N THR A 128 -9.65 -1.79 10.19
CA THR A 128 -9.38 -2.32 11.53
C THR A 128 -8.50 -3.56 11.45
N GLN A 129 -7.65 -3.76 12.44
CA GLN A 129 -6.75 -4.92 12.50
C GLN A 129 -6.93 -5.72 13.79
N GLY A 130 -6.40 -6.94 13.81
CA GLY A 130 -6.41 -7.81 14.97
C GLY A 130 -5.52 -9.02 14.78
N GLN A 131 -5.46 -9.89 15.80
CA GLN A 131 -4.70 -11.13 15.75
C GLN A 131 -5.60 -12.31 15.36
N LYS A 132 -5.10 -13.15 14.46
CA LYS A 132 -5.64 -14.48 14.18
C LYS A 132 -4.47 -15.46 14.15
N ASP A 133 -4.52 -16.49 14.99
CA ASP A 133 -3.49 -17.53 15.08
C ASP A 133 -2.07 -16.93 15.26
N GLY A 134 -1.96 -15.89 16.08
CA GLY A 134 -0.71 -15.17 16.34
C GLY A 134 -0.19 -14.31 15.18
N ARG A 135 -1.00 -14.07 14.14
CA ARG A 135 -0.68 -13.21 13.00
C ARG A 135 -1.60 -12.02 12.92
N THR A 136 -1.04 -10.82 12.74
CA THR A 136 -1.84 -9.60 12.50
C THR A 136 -2.49 -9.65 11.12
N ARG A 137 -3.80 -9.41 11.05
CA ARG A 137 -4.60 -9.35 9.82
C ARG A 137 -5.46 -8.09 9.80
N ILE A 138 -5.96 -7.71 8.63
CA ILE A 138 -7.05 -6.75 8.51
C ILE A 138 -8.38 -7.46 8.78
N PHE A 139 -9.12 -6.94 9.76
CA PHE A 139 -10.38 -7.49 10.21
C PHE A 139 -11.58 -6.90 9.49
N SER A 140 -11.52 -5.61 9.15
CA SER A 140 -12.57 -4.96 8.38
C SER A 140 -12.06 -3.78 7.57
N ALA A 141 -12.83 -3.44 6.53
CA ALA A 141 -12.72 -2.19 5.81
C ALA A 141 -14.10 -1.54 5.70
N SER A 142 -14.15 -0.22 5.83
CA SER A 142 -15.33 0.62 5.61
C SER A 142 -14.92 1.80 4.75
N PHE A 143 -15.25 1.74 3.46
CA PHE A 143 -14.99 2.79 2.49
C PHE A 143 -16.15 3.79 2.47
N ALA A 144 -15.85 5.06 2.28
CA ALA A 144 -16.82 6.12 2.09
C ALA A 144 -16.54 6.93 0.82
N THR A 145 -17.61 7.44 0.21
CA THR A 145 -17.56 8.30 -0.97
C THR A 145 -17.88 9.75 -0.65
N ASP A 146 -17.57 10.66 -1.57
CA ASP A 146 -18.01 12.06 -1.53
C ASP A 146 -19.53 12.24 -1.63
N GLN A 147 -20.26 11.20 -2.05
CA GLN A 147 -21.73 11.16 -2.05
C GLN A 147 -22.34 10.53 -0.79
N SER A 148 -21.58 10.45 0.30
CA SER A 148 -22.02 9.87 1.58
C SER A 148 -22.50 8.41 1.49
N ARG A 149 -22.05 7.67 0.47
CA ARG A 149 -22.29 6.23 0.37
C ARG A 149 -21.13 5.48 1.00
N THR A 150 -21.41 4.30 1.54
CA THR A 150 -20.39 3.47 2.18
C THR A 150 -20.48 2.02 1.75
N LEU A 151 -19.34 1.34 1.70
CA LEU A 151 -19.25 -0.10 1.55
C LEU A 151 -18.35 -0.66 2.66
N SER A 152 -18.86 -1.64 3.41
CA SER A 152 -18.10 -2.26 4.49
C SER A 152 -18.12 -3.78 4.37
N ALA A 153 -17.02 -4.41 4.80
CA ALA A 153 -16.92 -5.87 4.93
C ALA A 153 -15.96 -6.25 6.05
N GLY A 154 -16.14 -7.45 6.59
CA GLY A 154 -15.39 -7.92 7.75
C GLY A 154 -16.06 -7.54 9.08
N THR A 155 -15.51 -8.03 10.19
CA THR A 155 -16.00 -7.72 11.53
C THR A 155 -15.05 -6.75 12.20
N ALA A 156 -15.54 -5.55 12.49
CA ALA A 156 -14.71 -4.47 13.02
C ALA A 156 -14.13 -4.81 14.40
N THR A 157 -12.88 -4.38 14.59
CA THR A 157 -12.17 -4.40 15.87
C THR A 157 -11.95 -2.95 16.33
N SER A 158 -11.48 -2.78 17.57
CA SER A 158 -11.20 -1.45 18.13
C SER A 158 -9.91 -0.81 17.59
N ASP A 159 -8.92 -1.62 17.22
CA ASP A 159 -7.66 -1.15 16.64
C ASP A 159 -7.88 -0.76 15.18
N ALA A 160 -7.95 0.56 14.93
CA ALA A 160 -8.40 1.13 13.68
C ALA A 160 -7.48 2.25 13.18
N LYS A 161 -7.40 2.38 11.86
CA LYS A 161 -6.75 3.50 11.17
C LYS A 161 -7.61 3.94 10.01
N THR A 162 -7.73 5.25 9.83
CA THR A 162 -8.49 5.84 8.73
C THR A 162 -7.55 6.53 7.78
N PHE A 163 -7.69 6.21 6.50
CA PHE A 163 -7.00 6.86 5.40
C PHE A 163 -8.00 7.77 4.68
N THR A 164 -7.63 9.04 4.50
CA THR A 164 -8.47 10.04 3.84
C THR A 164 -7.69 10.63 2.67
N ALA A 165 -8.31 10.67 1.50
CA ALA A 165 -7.72 11.29 0.33
C ALA A 165 -7.53 12.80 0.57
N PRO A 166 -6.41 13.41 0.14
CA PRO A 166 -6.25 14.86 0.16
C PRO A 166 -7.37 15.57 -0.59
N SER A 167 -7.62 16.84 -0.27
CA SER A 167 -8.59 17.65 -1.03
C SER A 167 -8.25 17.67 -2.52
N GLY A 168 -9.25 17.38 -3.36
CA GLY A 168 -9.10 17.26 -4.81
C GLY A 168 -8.52 15.91 -5.29
N TRP A 169 -8.39 14.93 -4.40
CA TRP A 169 -7.86 13.59 -4.70
C TRP A 169 -8.87 12.51 -4.30
N GLN A 170 -8.67 11.32 -4.84
CA GLN A 170 -9.50 10.14 -4.60
C GLN A 170 -8.64 8.89 -4.44
N ILE A 171 -9.19 7.87 -3.79
CA ILE A 171 -8.58 6.54 -3.70
C ILE A 171 -8.75 5.83 -5.06
N VAL A 172 -7.63 5.41 -5.64
CA VAL A 172 -7.58 4.78 -6.96
C VAL A 172 -6.98 3.39 -6.97
N GLY A 173 -6.48 2.89 -5.86
CA GLY A 173 -5.87 1.57 -5.80
C GLY A 173 -5.34 1.26 -4.43
N PHE A 174 -4.61 0.16 -4.32
CA PHE A 174 -4.16 -0.38 -3.05
C PHE A 174 -2.66 -0.69 -3.05
N THR A 175 -2.11 -0.77 -1.85
CA THR A 175 -0.78 -1.33 -1.62
C THR A 175 -0.81 -2.05 -0.29
N GLY A 176 -0.03 -3.13 -0.13
CA GLY A 176 -0.10 -3.90 1.09
C GLY A 176 0.48 -5.29 0.97
N ARG A 177 -0.11 -6.21 1.73
CA ARG A 177 0.24 -7.63 1.71
C ARG A 177 -1.01 -8.48 1.87
N ALA A 178 -1.07 -9.57 1.11
CA ALA A 178 -2.22 -10.47 1.13
C ALA A 178 -1.82 -11.93 0.93
N GLY A 179 -2.66 -12.82 1.42
CA GLY A 179 -2.66 -14.25 1.14
C GLY A 179 -4.10 -14.72 0.96
N ALA A 180 -4.54 -15.67 1.78
CA ALA A 180 -5.96 -16.05 1.84
C ALA A 180 -6.87 -14.92 2.38
N GLU A 181 -6.28 -13.93 3.05
CA GLU A 181 -6.94 -12.73 3.58
C GLU A 181 -6.01 -11.53 3.37
N ILE A 182 -6.51 -10.32 3.65
CA ILE A 182 -5.67 -9.12 3.69
C ILE A 182 -4.87 -9.08 5.00
N ASP A 183 -3.55 -9.14 4.89
CA ASP A 183 -2.65 -9.08 6.05
C ASP A 183 -2.25 -7.64 6.39
N LYS A 184 -2.06 -6.80 5.38
CA LYS A 184 -1.69 -5.38 5.48
C LYS A 184 -2.30 -4.59 4.34
N LEU A 185 -2.76 -3.37 4.62
CA LEU A 185 -3.39 -2.53 3.60
C LEU A 185 -3.09 -1.05 3.82
N GLY A 186 -2.85 -0.38 2.70
CA GLY A 186 -2.85 1.05 2.47
C GLY A 186 -3.52 1.33 1.12
N VAL A 187 -3.69 2.61 0.79
CA VAL A 187 -4.37 3.07 -0.42
C VAL A 187 -3.45 3.93 -1.27
N ILE A 188 -3.75 3.97 -2.56
CA ILE A 188 -3.13 4.85 -3.54
C ILE A 188 -4.12 5.95 -3.89
N TYR A 189 -3.64 7.19 -3.98
CA TYR A 189 -4.40 8.37 -4.33
C TYR A 189 -3.94 8.94 -5.66
N ALA A 190 -4.90 9.47 -6.44
CA ALA A 190 -4.64 10.33 -7.59
C ALA A 190 -5.59 11.54 -7.56
N PRO A 191 -5.25 12.65 -8.25
CA PRO A 191 -6.16 13.78 -8.42
C PRO A 191 -7.47 13.37 -9.08
N ILE A 192 -8.57 13.99 -8.65
CA ILE A 192 -9.85 13.95 -9.38
C ILE A 192 -9.67 14.71 -10.69
N ARG A 193 -10.21 14.18 -11.79
CA ARG A 193 -10.15 14.78 -13.12
C ARG A 193 -11.54 15.22 -13.57
#